data_AF-A0A376KZP7-F1
#
_entry.id   AF-A0A376KZP7-F1
#
_cell.length_a   1.000
_cell.length_b   1.000
_cell.length_c   1.000
_cell.angle_alpha   90.00
_cell.angle_beta   90.00
_cell.angle_gamma   90.00
#
_symmetry.space_group_name_H-M   'P 1'
#
loop_
_entity.id
_entity.type
_entity.pdbx_description
1 polymer ?
#
loop_
_entity_poly.entity_id
_entity_poly.type
_entity_poly.pdbx_seq_one_letter_code
_entity_poly.pdbx_strand_id
1 'polypeptide(L)' 'MIPGFEDGIKGHKAGEEFTIDVTFPEEYHAENLKGKAAKFAINLKKVEERELPELTAEFIKRFRR' A
#
# COMPACT_ATOMS: atom_id res chain seq x y z
N MET A 1 -2.69 0.95 9.33
CA MET A 1 -2.03 1.85 8.37
C MET A 1 -2.64 3.24 8.50
N ILE A 2 -1.91 4.30 8.14
CA ILE A 2 -2.39 5.67 8.31
C ILE A 2 -3.58 5.89 7.35
N PRO A 3 -4.76 6.32 7.83
CA PRO A 3 -5.88 6.66 6.96
C PRO A 3 -5.47 7.74 5.96
N GLY A 4 -5.74 7.52 4.67
CA GLY A 4 -5.36 8.44 3.59
C GLY A 4 -3.96 8.24 3.01
N PHE A 5 -3.09 7.44 3.65
CA PHE A 5 -1.78 7.11 3.09
C PHE A 5 -1.88 6.21 1.86
N GLU A 6 -2.72 5.18 1.92
CA GLU A 6 -3.01 4.34 0.75
C GLU A 6 -3.69 5.15 -0.36
N ASP A 7 -4.59 6.07 -0.02
CA ASP A 7 -5.32 6.89 -0.99
C ASP A 7 -4.39 7.85 -1.74
N GLY A 8 -3.43 8.45 -1.02
CA GLY A 8 -2.40 9.31 -1.61
C GLY A 8 -1.37 8.58 -2.48
N ILE A 9 -1.23 7.26 -2.34
CA ILE A 9 -0.36 6.45 -3.22
C ILE A 9 -1.15 5.88 -4.41
N LYS A 10 -2.46 5.67 -4.22
CA LYS A 10 -3.33 5.05 -5.20
C LYS A 10 -3.49 5.96 -6.42
N GLY A 11 -3.04 5.47 -7.58
CA GLY A 11 -3.08 6.21 -8.84
C GLY A 11 -1.72 6.74 -9.31
N HIS A 12 -0.70 6.73 -8.44
CA HIS A 12 0.66 7.05 -8.84
C HIS A 12 1.35 5.88 -9.54
N LYS A 13 2.29 6.19 -10.44
CA LYS A 13 3.04 5.19 -11.20
C LYS A 13 4.37 4.86 -10.56
N ALA A 14 4.87 3.66 -10.86
CA ALA A 14 6.25 3.28 -10.55
C ALA A 14 7.22 4.27 -11.22
N GLY A 15 8.15 4.79 -10.43
CA GLY A 15 9.14 5.78 -10.83
C GLY A 15 8.79 7.21 -10.44
N GLU A 16 7.59 7.49 -9.92
CA GLU A 16 7.23 8.84 -9.47
C GLU A 16 7.64 9.12 -8.02
N GLU A 17 8.01 10.37 -7.79
CA GLU A 17 8.31 10.94 -6.48
C GLU A 17 7.27 12.00 -6.17
N PHE A 18 6.50 11.79 -5.11
CA PHE A 18 5.46 12.70 -4.70
C PHE A 18 5.42 12.81 -3.18
N THR A 19 4.85 13.91 -2.69
CA THR A 19 4.72 14.14 -1.25
C THR A 19 3.25 14.12 -0.90
N ILE A 20 2.88 13.34 0.11
CA ILE A 20 1.49 13.29 0.61
C ILE A 20 1.44 13.81 2.05
N ASP A 21 0.41 14.59 2.35
CA ASP A 21 0.11 15.05 3.69
C ASP A 21 -0.91 14.07 4.30
N VAL A 22 -0.53 13.39 5.38
CA VAL A 22 -1.42 12.46 6.07
C VAL A 22 -1.44 12.74 7.57
N THR A 23 -2.57 12.48 8.19
CA THR A 23 -2.74 12.64 9.64
C THR A 23 -2.71 11.26 10.29
N PHE A 24 -1.83 11.08 11.26
CA PHE A 24 -1.77 9.83 12.00
C PHE A 24 -3.03 9.63 12.84
N PRO A 25 -3.61 8.42 12.82
CA PRO A 25 -4.76 8.11 13.66
C PRO A 25 -4.37 8.12 15.14
N GLU A 26 -5.33 8.35 16.03
CA GLU A 26 -5.11 8.37 17.48
C GLU A 26 -4.66 7.01 18.04
N GLU A 27 -5.01 5.91 17.36
CA GLU A 27 -4.61 4.54 17.71
C GLU A 27 -3.26 4.11 17.08
N TYR A 28 -2.47 5.04 16.53
CA TYR A 28 -1.18 4.68 15.96
C TYR A 28 -0.20 4.22 17.05
N HIS A 29 0.50 3.09 16.81
CA HIS A 29 1.41 2.46 17.78
C HIS A 29 2.55 3.38 18.26
N ALA A 30 2.93 4.40 17.48
CA ALA A 30 3.92 5.39 17.89
C ALA A 30 3.24 6.55 18.62
N GLU A 31 3.35 6.57 19.95
CA GLU A 31 2.72 7.59 20.81
C GLU A 31 3.12 9.03 20.47
N ASN A 32 4.33 9.22 19.96
CA ASN A 32 4.85 10.53 19.54
C ASN A 32 4.23 11.08 18.26
N LEU A 33 3.57 10.21 17.48
CA LEU A 33 3.00 10.51 16.18
C LEU A 33 1.47 10.48 16.19
N LYS A 34 0.82 9.98 17.25
CA LYS A 34 -0.64 9.97 17.41
C LYS A 34 -1.24 11.37 17.18
N GLY A 35 -2.21 11.47 16.26
CA GLY A 35 -2.95 12.71 16.00
C GLY A 35 -2.16 13.83 15.32
N LYS A 36 -0.90 13.59 14.90
CA LYS A 36 -0.09 14.61 14.21
C LYS A 36 -0.26 14.54 12.70
N ALA A 37 -0.21 15.71 12.06
CA ALA A 37 -0.06 15.81 10.62
C ALA A 37 1.41 15.58 10.24
N ALA A 38 1.66 14.74 9.24
CA ALA A 38 2.98 14.49 8.71
C ALA A 38 2.98 14.50 7.17
N LYS A 39 4.08 15.01 6.61
CA LYS A 39 4.33 14.97 5.17
C LYS A 39 5.26 13.82 4.86
N PHE A 40 4.81 12.89 4.02
CA PHE A 40 5.60 11.76 3.57
C PHE A 40 6.03 12.00 2.13
N ALA A 41 7.33 12.15 1.91
CA ALA A 41 7.92 12.08 0.58
C ALA A 41 8.04 10.60 0.18
N ILE A 42 7.23 10.17 -0.79
CA ILE A 42 7.16 8.79 -1.27
C ILE A 42 7.85 8.73 -2.62
N ASN A 43 8.88 7.88 -2.70
CA ASN A 43 9.51 7.50 -3.96
C ASN A 43 8.99 6.10 -4.33
N LEU A 44 8.13 6.05 -5.34
CA LEU A 44 7.41 4.85 -5.72
C LEU A 44 8.30 3.98 -6.62
N LYS A 45 9.20 3.20 -6.02
CA LYS A 45 10.26 2.48 -6.77
C LYS A 45 9.75 1.47 -7.79
N LYS A 46 8.70 0.72 -7.43
CA LYS A 46 8.17 -0.38 -8.25
C LYS A 46 6.72 -0.64 -7.86
N VAL A 47 5.87 -0.87 -8.87
CA VAL A 47 4.53 -1.42 -8.69
C VAL A 47 4.59 -2.86 -9.18
N GLU A 48 4.25 -3.79 -8.30
CA GLU A 48 4.24 -5.22 -8.60
C GLU A 48 2.80 -5.70 -8.47
N GLU A 49 2.23 -6.20 -9.56
CA GLU A 49 0.95 -6.88 -9.52
C GLU A 49 1.18 -8.37 -9.25
N ARG A 50 0.35 -8.96 -8.39
CA ARG A 50 0.32 -10.42 -8.23
C ARG A 50 -0.35 -10.99 -9.47
N GLU A 51 0.44 -11.48 -10.41
CA GLU A 51 -0.05 -12.29 -11.51
C GLU A 51 -0.50 -13.64 -10.93
N LEU A 52 -1.80 -13.76 -10.69
CA LEU A 52 -2.39 -15.04 -10.30
C LEU A 52 -2.40 -15.94 -11.55
N PRO A 53 -1.91 -17.19 -11.45
CA PRO A 53 -2.03 -18.11 -12.57
C PRO A 53 -3.50 -18.29 -12.91
N GLU A 54 -3.80 -18.46 -14.19
CA GLU A 54 -5.17 -18.75 -14.64
C GLU A 54 -5.72 -19.95 -13.85
N LEU A 55 -6.93 -19.79 -13.29
CA LEU A 55 -7.69 -20.83 -12.59
C LEU A 55 -8.07 -21.95 -13.57
N THR A 56 -7.08 -22.69 -14.02
CA THR A 56 -7.20 -23.79 -14.95
C THR A 56 -7.49 -25.08 -14.18
N ALA A 57 -8.10 -26.05 -14.86
CA ALA A 57 -8.38 -27.36 -14.26
C ALA A 57 -7.11 -28.04 -13.70
N GLU A 58 -5.94 -27.74 -14.28
CA GLU A 58 -4.61 -28.15 -13.79
C GLU A 58 -4.24 -27.52 -12.44
N PHE A 59 -4.47 -26.21 -12.26
CA PHE A 59 -4.25 -25.51 -11.00
C PHE A 59 -5.15 -26.04 -9.87
N ILE A 60 -6.44 -26.27 -10.18
CA ILE A 60 -7.42 -26.83 -9.23
C ILE A 60 -7.05 -28.26 -8.83
N LYS A 61 -6.56 -29.08 -9.78
CA LYS A 61 -6.09 -30.44 -9.48
C LYS A 61 -4.93 -30.47 -8.49
N ARG A 62 -4.05 -29.46 -8.54
CA ARG A 62 -2.84 -29.39 -7.69
C ARG A 62 -3.12 -28.88 -6.27
N PHE A 63 -4.21 -28.12 -6.09
CA PHE A 63 -4.66 -27.63 -4.78
C PHE A 63 -5.68 -28.53 -4.08
N ARG A 64 -6.21 -29.57 -4.75
CA ARG A 64 -7.12 -30.54 -4.15
C ARG A 64 -6.30 -31.61 -3.43
N ARG A 65 -5.98 -31.36 -2.15
CA ARG A 65 -5.51 -32.39 -1.21
C ARG A 65 -6.65 -32.78 -0.27
#